data_AF-X1TFW1-F1
#
_entry.id   AF-X1TFW1-F1
#
_cell.length_a   1.000
_cell.length_b   1.000
_cell.length_c   1.000
_cell.angle_alpha   90.00
_cell.angle_beta   90.00
_cell.angle_gamma   90.00
#
_symmetry.space_group_name_H-M   'P 1'
#
loop_
_entity.id
_entity.type
_entity.pdbx_description
1 polymer ?
#
loop_
_entity_poly.entity_id
_entity_poly.type
_entity_poly.pdbx_seq_one_letter_code
_entity_poly.pdbx_strand_id
1 'polypeptide(L)'
;IYDLPEPFARGIVLSLENATNDFLSFKISTNRQNPPDFSHCILEMEGQLVWYESFLLKNRFTFKIPVKDLPGGKIRCTIFDINGQPIAQRAVFLNKPNHNVEVKTAKNTYKSHEEINLSIRGQHHDGDPAPADLSVAVTDTNLNPNWNNAPDIFSYFMFGPSANGYILPSGYLIKPSKEAYEIIDCFMLTLKEEKYDWKVVRNIENYTTERRIAEDFSQEIKELFQLDDYNKL
;
A
#
# COMPACT_ATOMS: atom_id res chain seq x y z
N ILE A 1 27.06 -12.98 -6.20
CA ILE A 1 27.18 -11.97 -5.13
C ILE A 1 26.73 -10.67 -5.77
N TYR A 2 25.72 -10.00 -5.22
CA TYR A 2 25.21 -8.73 -5.73
C TYR A 2 25.86 -7.61 -4.92
N ASP A 3 26.64 -6.75 -5.57
CA ASP A 3 27.30 -5.65 -4.89
C ASP A 3 26.29 -4.56 -4.57
N LEU A 4 26.14 -4.27 -3.28
CA LEU A 4 25.32 -3.16 -2.82
C LEU A 4 26.02 -1.83 -3.14
N PRO A 5 25.27 -0.77 -3.45
CA PRO A 5 25.86 0.55 -3.64
C PRO A 5 26.58 1.01 -2.38
N GLU A 6 27.69 1.72 -2.54
CA GLU A 6 28.42 2.27 -1.40
C GLU A 6 27.54 3.25 -0.62
N PRO A 7 27.48 3.13 0.72
CA PRO A 7 26.69 4.04 1.53
C PRO A 7 27.32 5.44 1.53
N PHE A 8 26.49 6.46 1.43
CA PHE A 8 26.96 7.83 1.60
C PHE A 8 27.42 8.07 3.05
N ALA A 9 28.62 8.64 3.22
CA ALA A 9 29.18 8.95 4.53
C ALA A 9 28.34 9.96 5.33
N ARG A 10 27.56 10.82 4.64
CA ARG A 10 26.68 11.81 5.26
C ARG A 10 25.31 11.82 4.59
N GLY A 11 24.25 11.92 5.39
CA GLY A 11 22.89 11.85 4.87
C GLY A 11 21.80 12.14 5.90
N ILE A 12 20.57 11.90 5.46
CA ILE A 12 19.36 11.90 6.27
C ILE A 12 18.74 10.52 6.10
N VAL A 13 18.34 9.91 7.21
CA VAL A 13 17.69 8.60 7.23
C VAL A 13 16.30 8.78 7.81
N LEU A 14 15.29 8.37 7.06
CA LEU A 14 13.92 8.22 7.53
C LEU A 14 13.66 6.74 7.79
N SER A 15 13.19 6.42 8.99
CA SER A 15 12.93 5.05 9.43
C SER A 15 11.60 4.96 10.14
N LEU A 16 10.88 3.86 9.93
CA LEU A 16 9.74 3.46 10.75
C LEU A 16 10.30 2.80 12.01
N GLU A 17 10.08 3.38 13.19
CA GLU A 17 10.51 2.78 14.47
C GLU A 17 9.47 1.81 15.03
N ASN A 18 8.19 2.11 14.84
CA ASN A 18 7.09 1.28 15.34
C ASN A 18 5.83 1.50 14.53
N ALA A 19 5.04 0.45 14.36
CA ALA A 19 3.71 0.48 13.78
C ALA A 19 2.75 -0.26 14.71
N THR A 20 1.72 0.44 15.18
CA THR A 20 0.66 -0.12 16.01
C THR A 20 -0.70 0.15 15.37
N ASN A 21 -1.75 -0.41 15.95
CA ASN A 21 -3.13 -0.11 15.53
C ASN A 21 -3.53 1.36 15.77
N ASP A 22 -2.78 2.07 16.63
CA ASP A 22 -3.09 3.45 17.02
C ASP A 22 -2.22 4.48 16.30
N PHE A 23 -0.94 4.16 16.05
CA PHE A 23 0.00 5.10 15.43
C PHE A 23 1.12 4.45 14.62
N LEU A 24 1.66 5.21 13.67
CA LEU A 24 2.95 4.98 13.05
C LEU A 24 3.98 5.94 13.67
N SER A 25 5.11 5.42 14.12
CA SER A 25 6.19 6.21 14.72
C SER A 25 7.37 6.26 13.76
N PHE A 26 7.67 7.45 13.25
CA PHE A 26 8.81 7.67 12.37
C PHE A 26 9.95 8.36 13.10
N LYS A 27 11.17 8.02 12.71
CA LYS A 27 12.40 8.67 13.14
C LYS A 27 13.17 9.16 11.93
N ILE A 28 13.59 10.41 12.05
CA ILE A 28 14.52 11.07 11.15
C ILE A 28 15.82 11.24 11.90
N SER A 29 16.92 10.79 11.30
CA SER A 29 18.27 10.98 11.84
C SER A 29 19.18 11.58 10.77
N THR A 30 20.10 12.44 11.17
CA THR A 30 21.11 13.00 10.26
C THR A 30 22.47 13.13 10.94
N ASN A 31 23.51 13.01 10.12
CA ASN A 31 24.90 13.29 10.50
C ASN A 31 25.51 14.42 9.64
N ARG A 32 24.65 15.25 9.02
CA ARG A 32 25.08 16.46 8.32
C ARG A 32 25.55 17.50 9.34
N GLN A 33 26.60 18.25 9.01
CA GLN A 33 27.14 19.30 9.91
C GLN A 33 26.21 20.51 10.01
N ASN A 34 25.48 20.82 8.92
CA ASN A 34 24.47 21.87 8.85
C ASN A 34 23.17 21.24 8.29
N PRO A 35 22.40 20.54 9.12
CA PRO A 35 21.11 20.01 8.68
C PRO A 35 20.15 21.17 8.32
N PRO A 36 19.14 20.94 7.47
CA PRO A 36 18.16 21.99 7.16
C PRO A 36 17.48 22.47 8.45
N ASP A 37 17.49 23.79 8.69
CA ASP A 37 16.89 24.39 9.88
C ASP A 37 15.35 24.28 9.89
N PHE A 38 14.73 24.08 8.73
CA PHE A 38 13.29 23.86 8.63
C PHE A 38 13.03 22.78 7.59
N SER A 39 12.52 21.64 8.05
CA SER A 39 12.03 20.56 7.22
C SER A 39 10.54 20.37 7.47
N HIS A 40 9.84 19.94 6.43
CA HIS A 40 8.48 19.46 6.59
C HIS A 40 8.37 18.02 6.12
N CYS A 41 7.45 17.31 6.75
CA CYS A 41 7.07 15.95 6.45
C CYS A 41 5.67 15.98 5.87
N ILE A 42 5.49 15.31 4.74
CA ILE A 42 4.18 15.04 4.15
C ILE A 42 3.98 13.54 4.16
N LEU A 43 2.80 13.12 4.62
CA LEU A 43 2.32 11.77 4.34
C LEU A 43 1.24 11.84 3.29
N GLU A 44 1.41 10.96 2.32
CA GLU A 44 0.50 10.78 1.23
C GLU A 44 -0.02 9.35 1.22
N MET A 45 -1.32 9.21 0.97
CA MET A 45 -1.98 7.92 0.75
C MET A 45 -2.83 8.03 -0.51
N GLU A 46 -2.58 7.17 -1.49
CA GLU A 46 -3.30 7.17 -2.78
C GLU A 46 -3.35 8.54 -3.49
N GLY A 47 -2.26 9.32 -3.44
CA GLY A 47 -2.21 10.65 -4.03
C GLY A 47 -2.77 11.77 -3.13
N GLN A 48 -3.38 11.45 -1.98
CA GLN A 48 -3.97 12.44 -1.08
C GLN A 48 -3.05 12.73 0.10
N LEU A 49 -2.91 14.02 0.45
CA LEU A 49 -2.27 14.45 1.68
C LEU A 49 -3.11 14.00 2.89
N VAL A 50 -2.53 13.15 3.74
CA VAL A 50 -3.20 12.63 4.94
C VAL A 50 -2.60 13.15 6.25
N TRP A 51 -1.35 13.62 6.22
CA TRP A 51 -0.69 14.23 7.37
C TRP A 51 0.39 15.21 6.95
N TYR A 52 0.58 16.24 7.76
CA TYR A 52 1.64 17.24 7.59
C TYR A 52 2.27 17.58 8.94
N GLU A 53 3.59 17.67 8.97
CA GLU A 53 4.34 18.10 10.17
C GLU A 53 5.51 19.01 9.77
N SER A 54 5.71 20.12 10.49
CA SER A 54 6.90 20.97 10.36
C SER A 54 7.82 20.77 11.53
N PHE A 55 9.12 20.67 11.29
CA PHE A 55 10.09 20.47 12.35
C PHE A 55 11.46 21.05 12.01
N LEU A 56 12.21 21.39 13.06
CA LEU A 56 13.62 21.74 12.97
C LEU A 56 14.46 20.46 13.17
N LEU A 57 15.15 20.02 12.12
CA LEU A 57 15.99 18.83 12.16
C LEU A 57 17.38 19.17 12.72
N LYS A 58 17.65 18.82 13.98
CA LYS A 58 19.00 18.89 14.55
C LYS A 58 19.77 17.60 14.26
N ASN A 59 19.76 16.64 15.19
CA ASN A 59 20.40 15.33 14.98
C ASN A 59 19.38 14.22 14.75
N ARG A 60 18.29 14.26 15.51
CA ARG A 60 17.20 13.31 15.47
C ARG A 60 15.88 14.02 15.71
N PHE A 61 14.85 13.59 15.00
CA PHE A 61 13.47 13.98 15.23
C PHE A 61 12.59 12.73 15.16
N THR A 62 11.65 12.60 16.08
CA THR A 62 10.69 11.49 16.10
C THR A 62 9.29 12.08 16.17
N PHE A 63 8.39 11.55 15.34
CA PHE A 63 6.99 11.97 15.30
C PHE A 63 6.09 10.74 15.16
N LYS A 64 4.85 10.89 15.61
CA LYS A 64 3.83 9.85 15.56
C LYS A 64 2.64 10.35 14.77
N ILE A 65 2.15 9.53 13.86
CA ILE A 65 0.90 9.79 13.14
C ILE A 65 -0.18 8.89 13.72
N PRO A 66 -1.26 9.45 14.28
CA PRO A 66 -2.45 8.69 14.63
C PRO A 66 -3.02 8.06 13.36
N VAL A 67 -3.19 6.74 13.36
CA VAL A 67 -3.71 6.05 12.17
C VAL A 67 -5.21 5.84 12.21
N LYS A 68 -5.89 6.09 13.33
CA LYS A 68 -7.31 5.74 13.55
C LYS A 68 -8.21 6.09 12.35
N ASP A 69 -8.10 7.31 11.84
CA ASP A 69 -8.98 7.83 10.78
C ASP A 69 -8.40 7.62 9.36
N LEU A 70 -7.22 7.01 9.24
CA LEU A 70 -6.62 6.66 7.96
C LEU A 70 -7.20 5.33 7.43
N PRO A 71 -7.48 5.21 6.12
CA PRO A 71 -7.85 3.95 5.51
C PRO A 71 -6.68 2.96 5.51
N GLY A 72 -6.94 1.70 5.14
CA GLY A 72 -5.88 0.71 4.90
C GLY A 72 -5.24 0.90 3.54
N GLY A 73 -3.93 0.69 3.42
CA GLY A 73 -3.20 0.82 2.16
C GLY A 73 -1.78 1.36 2.33
N LYS A 74 -1.17 1.73 1.20
CA LYS A 74 0.21 2.23 1.15
C LYS A 74 0.28 3.71 1.51
N ILE A 75 1.09 4.03 2.51
CA ILE A 75 1.41 5.39 2.94
C ILE A 75 2.83 5.71 2.52
N ARG A 76 3.05 6.89 1.95
CA ARG A 76 4.36 7.41 1.62
C ARG A 76 4.66 8.61 2.50
N CYS A 77 5.74 8.50 3.27
CA CYS A 77 6.26 9.58 4.09
C CYS A 77 7.44 10.22 3.35
N THR A 78 7.35 11.51 3.05
CA THR A 78 8.38 12.27 2.33
C THR A 78 8.83 13.46 3.17
N ILE A 79 10.14 13.58 3.35
CA ILE A 79 10.78 14.73 3.99
C ILE A 79 11.25 15.68 2.91
N PHE A 80 10.95 16.96 3.09
CA PHE A 80 11.36 18.03 2.21
C PHE A 80 12.34 18.98 2.92
N ASP A 81 13.23 19.58 2.14
CA ASP A 81 14.03 20.71 2.59
C ASP A 81 13.26 22.04 2.47
N ILE A 82 13.91 23.14 2.88
CA ILE A 82 13.35 24.49 2.80
C ILE A 82 13.03 24.96 1.37
N ASN A 83 13.63 24.33 0.36
CA ASN A 83 13.38 24.65 -1.05
C ASN A 83 12.25 23.78 -1.65
N GLY A 84 11.60 22.94 -0.84
CA GLY A 84 10.57 22.00 -1.29
C GLY A 84 11.15 20.83 -2.08
N GLN A 85 12.44 20.50 -1.93
CA GLN A 85 13.03 19.33 -2.55
C GLN A 85 12.89 18.11 -1.64
N PRO A 86 12.43 16.94 -2.15
CA PRO A 86 12.39 15.72 -1.36
C PRO A 86 13.82 15.24 -1.07
N ILE A 87 14.13 15.02 0.20
CA ILE A 87 15.47 14.63 0.67
C ILE A 87 15.52 13.22 1.27
N ALA A 88 14.38 12.68 1.72
CA ALA A 88 14.26 11.31 2.20
C ALA A 88 12.81 10.84 2.08
N GLN A 89 12.62 9.56 1.78
CA GLN A 89 11.30 8.96 1.60
C GLN A 89 11.22 7.58 2.23
N ARG A 90 10.02 7.20 2.67
CA ARG A 90 9.71 5.88 3.22
C ARG A 90 8.26 5.51 2.92
N ALA A 91 8.07 4.50 2.08
CA ALA A 91 6.77 3.85 1.93
C ALA A 91 6.54 2.88 3.09
N VAL A 92 5.33 2.80 3.63
CA VAL A 92 4.89 1.82 4.63
C VAL A 92 3.49 1.33 4.24
N PHE A 93 3.08 0.18 4.74
CA PHE A 93 1.73 -0.33 4.52
C PHE A 93 0.95 -0.33 5.82
N LEU A 94 -0.18 0.39 5.83
CA LEU A 94 -1.13 0.36 6.93
C LEU A 94 -2.17 -0.73 6.64
N ASN A 95 -2.03 -1.89 7.27
CA ASN A 95 -2.98 -2.97 7.05
C ASN A 95 -4.24 -2.77 7.90
N LYS A 96 -5.31 -2.26 7.27
CA LYS A 96 -6.63 -2.14 7.87
C LYS A 96 -7.69 -2.74 6.95
N PRO A 97 -8.04 -4.02 7.16
CA PRO A 97 -9.15 -4.63 6.44
C PRO A 97 -10.46 -4.01 6.93
N ASN A 98 -11.01 -3.05 6.16
CA ASN A 98 -12.25 -2.36 6.53
C ASN A 98 -13.52 -3.09 6.07
N HIS A 99 -13.36 -4.06 5.18
CA HIS A 99 -14.46 -4.83 4.59
C HIS A 99 -14.09 -6.31 4.52
N ASN A 100 -15.08 -7.16 4.74
CA ASN A 100 -14.95 -8.60 4.63
C ASN A 100 -16.10 -9.16 3.80
N VAL A 101 -15.80 -10.13 2.94
CA VAL A 101 -16.81 -10.87 2.16
C VAL A 101 -16.81 -12.30 2.66
N GLU A 102 -17.90 -12.70 3.30
CA GLU A 102 -18.10 -14.08 3.71
C GLU A 102 -18.86 -14.84 2.62
N VAL A 103 -18.30 -15.95 2.16
CA VAL A 103 -18.93 -16.86 1.20
C VAL A 103 -19.14 -18.21 1.87
N LYS A 104 -20.39 -18.67 1.92
CA LYS A 104 -20.80 -19.95 2.49
C LYS A 104 -21.56 -20.76 1.47
N THR A 105 -21.44 -22.08 1.59
CA THR A 105 -22.25 -23.03 0.83
C THR A 105 -22.83 -24.06 1.79
N ALA A 106 -23.87 -24.78 1.37
CA ALA A 106 -24.56 -25.74 2.22
C ALA A 106 -23.72 -27.00 2.56
N LYS A 107 -22.76 -27.37 1.71
CA LYS A 107 -21.98 -28.61 1.80
C LYS A 107 -20.51 -28.37 1.44
N ASN A 108 -19.61 -29.19 2.00
CA ASN A 108 -18.19 -29.15 1.64
C ASN A 108 -17.87 -29.88 0.32
N THR A 109 -18.78 -30.72 -0.17
CA THR A 109 -18.59 -31.51 -1.38
C THR A 109 -19.93 -31.69 -2.09
N TYR A 110 -19.91 -31.52 -3.40
CA TYR A 110 -21.07 -31.63 -4.28
C TYR A 110 -20.78 -32.68 -5.34
N LYS A 111 -21.82 -33.34 -5.85
CA LYS A 111 -21.71 -34.22 -7.01
C LYS A 111 -21.61 -33.38 -8.29
N SER A 112 -21.16 -34.01 -9.37
CA SER A 112 -21.17 -33.38 -10.69
C SER A 112 -22.58 -32.92 -11.06
N HIS A 113 -22.69 -31.67 -11.54
CA HIS A 113 -23.94 -30.99 -11.90
C HIS A 113 -24.97 -30.83 -10.76
N GLU A 114 -24.57 -31.02 -9.50
CA GLU A 114 -25.42 -30.68 -8.37
C GLU A 114 -25.55 -29.15 -8.24
N GLU A 115 -26.77 -28.67 -8.00
CA GLU A 115 -27.02 -27.24 -7.78
C GLU A 115 -26.30 -26.75 -6.52
N ILE A 116 -25.56 -25.65 -6.64
CA ILE A 116 -24.83 -25.03 -5.53
C ILE A 116 -25.49 -23.70 -5.21
N ASN A 117 -26.01 -23.59 -3.99
CA ASN A 117 -26.53 -22.34 -3.46
C ASN A 117 -25.42 -21.63 -2.67
N LEU A 118 -24.99 -20.47 -3.15
CA LEU A 118 -23.99 -19.60 -2.51
C LEU A 118 -24.69 -18.55 -1.64
N SER A 119 -24.30 -18.49 -0.37
CA SER A 119 -24.68 -17.41 0.53
C SER A 119 -23.50 -16.45 0.65
N ILE A 120 -23.66 -15.23 0.15
CA ILE A 120 -22.61 -14.21 0.15
C ILE A 120 -23.07 -13.06 1.04
N ARG A 121 -22.20 -12.65 1.97
CA ARG A 121 -22.47 -11.54 2.88
C ARG A 121 -21.28 -10.59 2.94
N GLY A 122 -21.48 -9.38 2.44
CA GLY A 122 -20.56 -8.25 2.65
C GLY A 122 -20.74 -7.67 4.05
N GLN A 123 -19.64 -7.43 4.75
CA GLN A 123 -19.63 -6.90 6.11
C GLN A 123 -18.55 -5.83 6.27
N HIS A 124 -18.82 -4.84 7.10
CA HIS A 124 -17.81 -3.99 7.70
C HIS A 124 -16.97 -4.80 8.70
N HIS A 125 -15.83 -4.26 9.11
CA HIS A 125 -14.92 -4.93 10.07
C HIS A 125 -15.60 -5.26 11.42
N ASP A 126 -16.62 -4.49 11.83
CA ASP A 126 -17.42 -4.73 13.03
C ASP A 126 -18.52 -5.80 12.87
N GLY A 127 -18.70 -6.33 11.65
CA GLY A 127 -19.70 -7.36 11.33
C GLY A 127 -21.02 -6.81 10.79
N ASP A 128 -21.16 -5.49 10.71
CA ASP A 128 -22.36 -4.85 10.18
C ASP A 128 -22.48 -5.09 8.67
N PRO A 129 -23.69 -5.39 8.13
CA PRO A 129 -23.87 -5.58 6.70
C PRO A 129 -23.39 -4.36 5.90
N ALA A 130 -22.49 -4.59 4.95
CA ALA A 130 -22.00 -3.56 4.04
C ALA A 130 -22.66 -3.76 2.65
N PRO A 131 -23.17 -2.69 2.01
CA PRO A 131 -23.56 -2.78 0.60
C PRO A 131 -22.33 -3.13 -0.24
N ALA A 132 -22.51 -4.01 -1.22
CA ALA A 132 -21.42 -4.47 -2.06
C ALA A 132 -21.91 -4.75 -3.49
N ASP A 133 -21.16 -4.25 -4.46
CA ASP A 133 -21.23 -4.71 -5.84
C ASP A 133 -20.27 -5.89 -6.00
N LEU A 134 -20.79 -7.03 -6.43
CA LEU A 134 -20.06 -8.30 -6.42
C LEU A 134 -19.99 -8.88 -7.83
N SER A 135 -18.80 -9.35 -8.19
CA SER A 135 -18.57 -10.22 -9.34
C SER A 135 -18.02 -11.55 -8.84
N VAL A 136 -18.46 -12.65 -9.46
CA VAL A 136 -18.10 -14.01 -9.05
C VAL A 136 -17.52 -14.75 -10.25
N ALA A 137 -16.35 -15.36 -10.05
CA ALA A 137 -15.72 -16.25 -11.01
C ALA A 137 -15.44 -17.61 -10.36
N VAL A 138 -15.53 -18.68 -11.16
CA VAL A 138 -15.24 -20.05 -10.73
C VAL A 138 -14.11 -20.59 -11.60
N THR A 139 -13.09 -21.15 -10.96
CA THR A 139 -11.93 -21.74 -11.65
C THR A 139 -11.62 -23.13 -11.10
N ASP A 140 -11.06 -23.99 -11.93
CA ASP A 140 -10.53 -25.28 -11.50
C ASP A 140 -9.24 -25.06 -10.68
N THR A 141 -9.23 -25.57 -9.45
CA THR A 141 -8.07 -25.46 -8.55
C THR A 141 -6.83 -26.17 -9.12
N ASN A 142 -7.00 -27.17 -9.99
CA ASN A 142 -5.89 -27.90 -10.59
C ASN A 142 -5.09 -27.09 -11.62
N LEU A 143 -5.62 -25.93 -12.07
CA LEU A 143 -4.93 -25.07 -13.03
C LEU A 143 -3.68 -24.39 -12.44
N ASN A 144 -3.60 -24.24 -11.11
CA ASN A 144 -2.42 -23.73 -10.43
C ASN A 144 -2.27 -24.40 -9.05
N PRO A 145 -1.20 -25.19 -8.81
CA PRO A 145 -1.01 -25.84 -7.53
C PRO A 145 -0.73 -24.87 -6.37
N ASN A 146 -0.43 -23.59 -6.66
CA ASN A 146 0.04 -22.60 -5.70
C ASN A 146 -0.88 -21.37 -5.58
N TRP A 147 -2.20 -21.50 -5.81
CA TRP A 147 -3.14 -20.38 -5.67
C TRP A 147 -2.98 -19.58 -4.37
N ASN A 148 -2.70 -20.24 -3.24
CA ASN A 148 -2.53 -19.58 -1.94
C ASN A 148 -1.27 -18.71 -1.83
N ASN A 149 -0.28 -18.94 -2.68
CA ASN A 149 1.01 -18.24 -2.67
C ASN A 149 1.20 -17.37 -3.93
N ALA A 150 0.15 -17.19 -4.73
CA ALA A 150 0.16 -16.33 -5.90
C ALA A 150 -0.45 -14.95 -5.56
N PRO A 151 0.03 -13.88 -6.20
CA PRO A 151 -0.71 -12.62 -6.24
C PRO A 151 -2.10 -12.81 -6.85
N ASP A 152 -3.04 -12.02 -6.39
CA ASP A 152 -4.42 -11.96 -6.82
C ASP A 152 -4.83 -10.51 -7.08
N ILE A 153 -6.09 -10.31 -7.45
CA ILE A 153 -6.62 -8.98 -7.71
C ILE A 153 -6.46 -8.05 -6.49
N PHE A 154 -6.70 -8.55 -5.26
CA PHE A 154 -6.60 -7.76 -4.04
C PHE A 154 -5.18 -7.26 -3.80
N SER A 155 -4.19 -8.16 -3.83
CA SER A 155 -2.78 -7.78 -3.67
C SER A 155 -2.27 -6.91 -4.82
N TYR A 156 -2.79 -7.08 -6.04
CA TYR A 156 -2.49 -6.18 -7.16
C TYR A 156 -3.00 -4.76 -6.90
N PHE A 157 -4.23 -4.59 -6.41
CA PHE A 157 -4.73 -3.26 -6.02
C PHE A 157 -3.89 -2.64 -4.90
N MET A 158 -3.45 -3.44 -3.93
CA MET A 158 -2.70 -2.94 -2.77
C MET A 158 -1.25 -2.58 -3.10
N PHE A 159 -0.60 -3.28 -4.06
CA PHE A 159 0.84 -3.17 -4.30
C PHE A 159 1.25 -2.97 -5.77
N GLY A 160 0.44 -3.43 -6.72
CA GLY A 160 0.76 -3.64 -8.13
C GLY A 160 1.48 -2.49 -8.83
N PRO A 161 0.96 -1.25 -8.79
CA PRO A 161 1.56 -0.13 -9.51
C PRO A 161 3.04 0.14 -9.16
N SER A 162 3.47 -0.16 -7.94
CA SER A 162 4.85 0.09 -7.47
C SER A 162 5.73 -1.17 -7.41
N ALA A 163 5.15 -2.36 -7.63
CA ALA A 163 5.78 -3.65 -7.37
C ALA A 163 6.67 -4.18 -8.51
N ASN A 164 6.72 -3.50 -9.68
CA ASN A 164 7.54 -3.87 -10.84
C ASN A 164 7.49 -5.38 -11.17
N GLY A 165 6.30 -5.98 -11.10
CA GLY A 165 6.04 -7.39 -11.40
C GLY A 165 6.18 -8.37 -10.22
N TYR A 166 6.74 -7.96 -9.08
CA TYR A 166 6.88 -8.82 -7.90
C TYR A 166 5.90 -8.40 -6.81
N ILE A 167 4.68 -8.93 -6.85
CA ILE A 167 3.62 -8.57 -5.90
C ILE A 167 3.61 -9.59 -4.75
N LEU A 168 3.46 -9.12 -3.50
CA LEU A 168 3.24 -10.02 -2.37
C LEU A 168 1.83 -10.66 -2.45
N PRO A 169 1.69 -11.97 -2.22
CA PRO A 169 0.38 -12.63 -2.13
C PRO A 169 -0.54 -11.99 -1.08
N SER A 170 -1.86 -12.00 -1.34
CA SER A 170 -2.86 -11.47 -0.40
C SER A 170 -2.88 -12.16 0.96
N GLY A 171 -2.37 -13.40 1.05
CA GLY A 171 -2.22 -14.12 2.32
C GLY A 171 -1.43 -13.35 3.37
N TYR A 172 -0.47 -12.50 2.96
CA TYR A 172 0.27 -11.63 3.88
C TYR A 172 -0.61 -10.53 4.50
N LEU A 173 -1.72 -10.16 3.85
CA LEU A 173 -2.60 -9.06 4.26
C LEU A 173 -3.85 -9.53 5.03
N ILE A 174 -4.44 -10.67 4.66
CA ILE A 174 -5.77 -11.08 5.19
C ILE A 174 -5.69 -11.56 6.64
N LYS A 175 -4.61 -12.26 7.02
CA LYS A 175 -4.36 -12.74 8.40
C LYS A 175 -2.87 -12.65 8.71
N PRO A 176 -2.33 -11.43 8.88
CA PRO A 176 -0.90 -11.25 9.04
C PRO A 176 -0.43 -11.87 10.36
N SER A 177 0.53 -12.79 10.29
CA SER A 177 1.35 -13.14 11.44
C SER A 177 2.30 -11.99 11.78
N LYS A 178 3.03 -12.08 12.88
CA LYS A 178 4.06 -11.08 13.20
C LYS A 178 5.12 -11.00 12.09
N GLU A 179 5.52 -12.16 11.57
CA GLU A 179 6.48 -12.30 10.47
C GLU A 179 5.94 -11.69 9.17
N ALA A 180 4.63 -11.77 8.93
CA ALA A 180 4.03 -11.14 7.76
C ALA A 180 4.20 -9.61 7.76
N TYR A 181 4.10 -8.96 8.93
CA TYR A 181 4.35 -7.51 9.03
C TYR A 181 5.81 -7.14 8.72
N GLU A 182 6.77 -7.96 9.17
CA GLU A 182 8.19 -7.74 8.88
C GLU A 182 8.48 -7.93 7.38
N ILE A 183 7.84 -8.92 6.74
CA ILE A 183 7.96 -9.17 5.30
C ILE A 183 7.33 -8.04 4.50
N ILE A 184 6.15 -7.57 4.88
CA ILE A 184 5.50 -6.41 4.25
C ILE A 184 6.38 -5.17 4.38
N ASP A 185 6.96 -4.92 5.56
CA ASP A 185 7.84 -3.78 5.76
C ASP A 185 9.11 -3.85 4.88
N CYS A 186 9.74 -5.02 4.82
CA CYS A 186 10.86 -5.28 3.90
C CYS A 186 10.43 -5.07 2.44
N PHE A 187 9.26 -5.57 2.07
CA PHE A 187 8.73 -5.42 0.72
C PHE A 187 8.49 -3.95 0.37
N MET A 188 7.95 -3.14 1.29
CA MET A 188 7.80 -1.69 1.08
C MET A 188 9.12 -0.98 0.79
N LEU A 189 10.25 -1.44 1.35
CA LEU A 189 11.59 -0.92 1.06
C LEU A 189 12.09 -1.26 -0.36
N THR A 190 11.51 -2.29 -0.99
CA THR A 190 11.88 -2.73 -2.34
C THR A 190 11.05 -2.07 -3.44
N LEU A 191 9.91 -1.48 -3.09
CA LEU A 191 9.02 -0.85 -4.05
C LEU A 191 9.73 0.33 -4.71
N LYS A 192 9.68 0.37 -6.04
CA LYS A 192 10.14 1.54 -6.78
C LYS A 192 9.08 2.61 -6.66
N GLU A 193 9.53 3.82 -6.36
CA GLU A 193 8.64 4.96 -6.39
C GLU A 193 8.35 5.35 -7.84
N GLU A 194 7.07 5.64 -8.10
CA GLU A 194 6.70 6.34 -9.32
C GLU A 194 7.36 7.73 -9.32
N LYS A 195 7.85 8.17 -10.48
CA LYS A 195 8.47 9.49 -10.60
C LYS A 195 7.39 10.57 -10.43
N TYR A 196 7.45 11.31 -9.34
CA TYR A 196 6.60 12.49 -9.11
C TYR A 196 7.31 13.77 -9.57
N ASP A 197 6.58 14.67 -10.23
CA ASP A 197 7.07 16.03 -10.47
C ASP A 197 6.88 16.88 -9.20
N TRP A 198 7.87 16.84 -8.33
CA TRP A 198 7.87 17.56 -7.05
C TRP A 198 7.93 19.09 -7.21
N LYS A 199 8.08 19.64 -8.43
CA LYS A 199 8.12 21.09 -8.67
C LYS A 199 6.86 21.82 -8.23
N VAL A 200 5.75 21.10 -8.00
CA VAL A 200 4.45 21.65 -7.59
C VAL A 200 4.37 21.93 -6.07
N VAL A 201 5.22 21.32 -5.23
CA VAL A 201 5.14 21.48 -3.76
C VAL A 201 5.92 22.71 -3.28
N ARG A 202 5.54 23.90 -3.75
CA ARG A 202 6.05 25.18 -3.21
C ARG A 202 5.13 25.79 -2.14
N ASN A 203 3.89 25.34 -2.07
CA ASN A 203 2.92 25.74 -1.06
C ASN A 203 2.00 24.56 -0.75
N ILE A 204 1.92 24.14 0.51
CA ILE A 204 1.12 22.97 0.93
C ILE A 204 -0.37 23.15 0.56
N GLU A 205 -0.84 24.40 0.55
CA GLU A 205 -2.21 24.76 0.14
C GLU A 205 -2.53 24.40 -1.32
N ASN A 206 -1.52 24.21 -2.17
CA ASN A 206 -1.66 23.84 -3.59
C ASN A 206 -1.13 22.42 -3.87
N TYR A 207 -1.03 21.55 -2.85
CA TYR A 207 -0.61 20.17 -3.06
C TYR A 207 -1.63 19.42 -3.92
N THR A 208 -1.31 19.22 -5.20
CA THR A 208 -2.06 18.38 -6.13
C THR A 208 -1.13 17.32 -6.69
N THR A 209 -1.50 16.05 -6.51
CA THR A 209 -0.88 14.96 -7.25
C THR A 209 -1.64 14.80 -8.57
N GLU A 210 -0.94 14.63 -9.68
CA GLU A 210 -1.56 14.07 -10.88
C GLU A 210 -1.92 12.63 -10.55
N ARG A 211 -3.19 12.41 -10.19
CA ARG A 211 -3.76 11.09 -10.01
C ARG A 211 -3.68 10.42 -11.39
N ARG A 212 -2.88 9.36 -11.56
CA ARG A 212 -3.11 8.45 -12.69
C ARG A 212 -4.54 7.94 -12.52
N ILE A 213 -5.40 8.36 -13.45
CA ILE A 213 -6.86 8.22 -13.35
C ILE A 213 -7.19 6.72 -13.40
N ALA A 214 -8.32 6.33 -12.83
CA ALA A 214 -8.86 4.97 -12.90
C ALA A 214 -8.94 4.39 -14.34
N GLU A 215 -8.84 5.22 -15.37
CA GLU A 215 -8.78 4.84 -16.78
C GLU A 215 -7.47 4.13 -17.15
N ASP A 216 -6.32 4.66 -16.71
CA ASP A 216 -5.01 3.99 -16.87
C ASP A 216 -5.01 2.62 -16.18
N PHE A 217 -5.62 2.58 -15.00
CA PHE A 217 -5.75 1.38 -14.17
C PHE A 217 -6.65 0.31 -14.80
N SER A 218 -7.78 0.72 -15.41
CA SER A 218 -8.66 -0.19 -16.15
C SER A 218 -7.94 -0.80 -17.35
N GLN A 219 -7.12 0.00 -18.04
CA GLN A 219 -6.36 -0.44 -19.20
C GLN A 219 -5.25 -1.43 -18.82
N GLU A 220 -4.48 -1.15 -17.76
CA GLU A 220 -3.45 -2.06 -17.26
C GLU A 220 -4.03 -3.40 -16.77
N ILE A 221 -5.19 -3.40 -16.09
CA ILE A 221 -5.88 -4.65 -15.72
C ILE A 221 -6.36 -5.43 -16.96
N LYS A 222 -6.93 -4.76 -17.97
CA LYS A 222 -7.36 -5.44 -19.21
C LYS A 222 -6.20 -6.11 -19.92
N GLU A 223 -5.06 -5.44 -19.99
CA GLU A 223 -3.84 -5.97 -20.61
C GLU A 223 -3.26 -7.14 -19.80
N LEU A 224 -3.19 -7.02 -18.47
CA LEU A 224 -2.60 -8.04 -17.60
C LEU A 224 -3.41 -9.34 -17.56
N PHE A 225 -4.74 -9.22 -17.61
CA PHE A 225 -5.65 -10.37 -17.56
C PHE A 225 -6.19 -10.79 -18.95
N GLN A 226 -5.70 -10.18 -20.04
CA GLN A 226 -6.15 -10.44 -21.41
C GLN A 226 -7.68 -10.39 -21.55
N LEU A 227 -8.31 -9.44 -20.87
CA LEU A 227 -9.76 -9.27 -20.87
C LEU A 227 -10.17 -8.50 -22.13
N ASP A 228 -10.35 -9.22 -23.24
CA ASP A 228 -10.95 -8.64 -24.45
C ASP A 228 -12.43 -8.28 -24.20
N ASP A 229 -12.84 -7.12 -24.75
CA ASP A 229 -14.15 -6.49 -24.76
C ASP A 229 -15.32 -7.23 -24.06
N TYR A 230 -15.67 -6.77 -22.85
CA TYR A 230 -16.90 -7.14 -22.13
C TYR A 230 -18.19 -6.83 -22.91
N ASN A 231 -18.12 -6.03 -23.99
CA ASN A 231 -19.26 -5.71 -24.85
C ASN A 231 -19.59 -6.81 -25.88
N LYS A 232 -18.96 -7.98 -25.80
CA LYS A 232 -19.25 -9.14 -26.67
C LYS A 232 -19.79 -10.38 -25.93
N LEU A 233 -20.22 -10.24 -24.67
CA LEU A 233 -20.97 -11.27 -23.94
C LEU A 233 -22.43 -10.86 -23.74
#